data_AF-A0A359CKI8-F1
#
_entry.id   AF-A0A359CKI8-F1
#
_cell.length_a   1.000
_cell.length_b   1.000
_cell.length_c   1.000
_cell.angle_alpha   90.00
_cell.angle_beta   90.00
_cell.angle_gamma   90.00
#
_symmetry.space_group_name_H-M   'P 1'
#
loop_
_entity.id
_entity.type
_entity.pdbx_description
1 polymer ?
#
loop_
_entity_poly.entity_id
_entity_poly.type
_entity_poly.pdbx_seq_one_letter_code
_entity_poly.pdbx_strand_id
1 'polypeptide(L)'
;YEDGSNIALNVGEKLTVKDLLYAMMLESANDAASALAEHISGSKENFSKLMNEKAKSLGCKASNFVNPNGLYDDNHYTTASDLAIITKKAMENEVFRKIVSTVTYEIPPTNKQPKPRKLYNRNKLLSYPGYKYDGITGVKNGYTEKSKNSLVASASRGSMNLISVILKAEHSSVYKDSKALLDYGFNNFQCEKVLSMDTAICNLNVGNINIPIYPTKDFYITSSKNDKSVVYKKLVFEDDIKKINKDMNIGYVEITTKYGGKEIIPLTPQKEYSSVLYTLKYMGHSTYKKVLSPAVKALIIIAVSFLVLAITLLILSYYKKCRKRKQA
;
A
#
# COMPACT_ATOMS: atom_id res chain seq x y z
N TYR A 1 -22.53 -20.14 21.58
CA TYR A 1 -23.13 -18.81 21.37
C TYR A 1 -22.08 -17.78 21.72
N GLU A 2 -22.00 -16.70 20.94
CA GLU A 2 -21.12 -15.56 21.24
C GLU A 2 -21.96 -14.39 21.73
N ASP A 3 -21.46 -13.69 22.75
CA ASP A 3 -22.14 -12.52 23.32
C ASP A 3 -22.04 -11.32 22.39
N GLY A 4 -23.00 -10.39 22.51
CA GLY A 4 -23.03 -9.15 21.72
C GLY A 4 -23.69 -9.29 20.34
N SER A 5 -23.35 -8.36 19.44
CA SER A 5 -23.93 -8.34 18.08
C SER A 5 -23.47 -9.56 17.29
N ASN A 6 -24.39 -10.20 16.56
CA ASN A 6 -24.12 -11.44 15.83
C ASN A 6 -25.08 -11.59 14.63
N ILE A 7 -24.79 -12.54 13.73
CA ILE A 7 -25.67 -12.88 12.58
C ILE A 7 -26.27 -14.29 12.72
N ALA A 8 -26.33 -14.79 13.95
CA ALA A 8 -26.84 -16.11 14.33
C ALA A 8 -26.24 -17.25 13.49
N LEU A 9 -24.90 -17.29 13.39
CA LEU A 9 -24.21 -18.43 12.75
C LEU A 9 -24.56 -19.76 13.44
N ASN A 10 -24.86 -20.78 12.64
CA ASN A 10 -25.11 -22.13 13.16
C ASN A 10 -23.85 -23.00 13.16
N VAL A 11 -23.77 -23.94 14.11
CA VAL A 11 -22.71 -24.96 14.11
C VAL A 11 -22.77 -25.78 12.81
N GLY A 12 -21.65 -25.88 12.11
CA GLY A 12 -21.53 -26.56 10.82
C GLY A 12 -22.09 -25.78 9.62
N GLU A 13 -22.47 -24.51 9.81
CA GLU A 13 -22.79 -23.61 8.70
C GLU A 13 -21.52 -23.24 7.91
N LYS A 14 -21.63 -23.20 6.59
CA LYS A 14 -20.54 -22.85 5.68
C LYS A 14 -20.82 -21.49 5.05
N LEU A 15 -19.91 -20.55 5.27
CA LEU A 15 -19.88 -19.24 4.64
C LEU A 15 -18.53 -19.00 3.98
N THR A 16 -18.49 -18.07 3.03
CA THR A 16 -17.21 -17.60 2.49
C THR A 16 -16.53 -16.65 3.47
N VAL A 17 -15.19 -16.56 3.44
CA VAL A 17 -14.43 -15.55 4.20
C VAL A 17 -14.94 -14.14 3.89
N LYS A 18 -15.29 -13.87 2.63
CA LYS A 18 -15.86 -12.59 2.21
C LYS A 18 -17.15 -12.27 2.96
N ASP A 19 -18.10 -13.21 3.03
CA ASP A 19 -19.38 -12.99 3.72
C ASP A 19 -19.18 -12.74 5.22
N LEU A 20 -18.26 -13.47 5.85
CA LEU A 20 -17.92 -13.27 7.26
C LEU A 20 -17.24 -11.90 7.49
N LEU A 21 -16.40 -11.43 6.57
CA LEU A 21 -15.82 -10.09 6.66
C LEU A 21 -16.89 -8.99 6.52
N TYR A 22 -17.86 -9.15 5.62
CA TYR A 22 -18.99 -8.22 5.54
C TYR A 22 -19.86 -8.25 6.81
N ALA A 23 -20.16 -9.43 7.36
CA ALA A 23 -20.90 -9.58 8.61
C ALA A 23 -20.18 -8.87 9.78
N MET A 24 -18.89 -9.15 9.93
CA MET A 24 -18.05 -8.55 10.97
C MET A 24 -18.00 -7.02 10.84
N MET A 25 -17.86 -6.47 9.64
CA MET A 25 -17.69 -5.02 9.47
C MET A 25 -19.02 -4.25 9.46
N LEU A 26 -20.07 -4.76 8.82
CA LEU A 26 -21.35 -4.06 8.70
C LEU A 26 -22.18 -4.20 9.98
N GLU A 27 -22.36 -5.43 10.46
CA GLU A 27 -23.20 -5.73 11.63
C GLU A 27 -22.44 -5.78 12.95
N SER A 28 -21.11 -5.65 12.93
CA SER A 28 -20.27 -5.89 14.11
C SER A 28 -20.44 -7.31 14.65
N ALA A 29 -20.61 -8.29 13.76
CA ALA A 29 -20.94 -9.66 14.12
C ALA A 29 -19.77 -10.38 14.82
N ASN A 30 -19.92 -10.60 16.13
CA ASN A 30 -18.92 -11.23 16.99
C ASN A 30 -18.72 -12.71 16.67
N ASP A 31 -19.80 -13.41 16.30
CA ASP A 31 -19.76 -14.79 15.83
C ASP A 31 -18.93 -14.92 14.53
N ALA A 32 -19.08 -13.97 13.61
CA ALA A 32 -18.26 -13.94 12.39
C ALA A 32 -16.77 -13.65 12.69
N ALA A 33 -16.48 -12.73 13.62
CA ALA A 33 -15.11 -12.44 14.04
C ALA A 33 -14.44 -13.66 14.70
N SER A 34 -15.15 -14.36 15.58
CA SER A 34 -14.68 -15.60 16.22
C SER A 34 -14.43 -16.71 15.20
N ALA A 35 -15.36 -16.93 14.27
CA ALA A 35 -15.21 -17.94 13.22
C ALA A 35 -14.01 -17.66 12.29
N LEU A 36 -13.78 -16.39 11.92
CA LEU A 36 -12.61 -15.98 11.14
C LEU A 36 -11.30 -16.20 11.91
N ALA A 37 -11.28 -15.86 13.21
CA ALA A 37 -10.12 -16.04 14.07
C ALA A 37 -9.74 -17.53 14.19
N GLU A 38 -10.72 -18.39 14.52
CA GLU A 38 -10.52 -19.84 14.60
C GLU A 38 -10.07 -20.44 13.27
N HIS A 39 -10.62 -19.98 12.14
CA HIS A 39 -10.21 -20.42 10.81
C HIS A 39 -8.73 -20.08 10.50
N ILE A 40 -8.25 -18.90 10.92
CA ILE A 40 -6.91 -18.41 10.59
C ILE A 40 -5.85 -18.99 11.54
N SER A 41 -6.15 -19.09 12.83
CA SER A 41 -5.13 -19.41 13.86
C SER A 41 -5.49 -20.57 14.79
N GLY A 42 -6.57 -21.30 14.48
CA GLY A 42 -7.04 -22.46 15.24
C GLY A 42 -7.74 -22.12 16.56
N SER A 43 -7.55 -20.92 17.10
CA SER A 43 -8.27 -20.41 18.27
C SER A 43 -8.32 -18.88 18.30
N LYS A 44 -9.24 -18.32 19.10
CA LYS A 44 -9.37 -16.89 19.33
C LYS A 44 -8.13 -16.30 20.02
N GLU A 45 -7.57 -17.03 20.98
CA GLU A 45 -6.39 -16.62 21.75
C GLU A 45 -5.15 -16.52 20.86
N ASN A 46 -4.98 -17.49 19.95
CA ASN A 46 -3.89 -17.44 18.97
C ASN A 46 -4.09 -16.30 17.97
N PHE A 47 -5.33 -15.98 17.60
CA PHE A 47 -5.60 -14.84 16.73
C PHE A 47 -5.24 -13.52 17.42
N SER A 48 -5.58 -13.39 18.70
CA SER A 48 -5.21 -12.23 19.51
C SER A 48 -3.69 -12.01 19.57
N LYS A 49 -2.88 -13.08 19.60
CA LYS A 49 -1.41 -12.98 19.46
C LYS A 49 -1.02 -12.35 18.12
N LEU A 50 -1.61 -12.83 17.00
CA LEU A 50 -1.38 -12.25 15.68
C LEU A 50 -1.81 -10.78 15.59
N MET A 51 -2.92 -10.41 16.24
CA MET A 51 -3.38 -9.01 16.33
C MET A 51 -2.33 -8.12 17.02
N ASN A 52 -1.77 -8.57 18.15
CA ASN A 52 -0.77 -7.83 18.90
C ASN A 52 0.58 -7.77 18.17
N GLU A 53 1.02 -8.87 17.58
CA GLU A 53 2.20 -8.90 16.71
C GLU A 53 2.06 -7.92 15.55
N LYS A 54 0.88 -7.90 14.92
CA LYS A 54 0.60 -6.95 13.85
C LYS A 54 0.61 -5.52 14.35
N ALA A 55 -0.07 -5.21 15.46
CA ALA A 55 -0.10 -3.87 16.04
C ALA A 55 1.31 -3.37 16.37
N LYS A 56 2.13 -4.21 17.01
CA LYS A 56 3.54 -3.93 17.31
C LYS A 56 4.35 -3.67 16.04
N SER A 57 4.17 -4.48 14.99
CA SER A 57 4.87 -4.30 13.70
C SER A 57 4.52 -2.98 13.01
N LEU A 58 3.35 -2.40 13.30
CA LEU A 58 2.92 -1.10 12.80
C LEU A 58 3.40 0.07 13.67
N GLY A 59 4.05 -0.21 14.80
CA GLY A 59 4.52 0.80 15.74
C GLY A 59 3.47 1.25 16.76
N CYS A 60 2.39 0.50 16.94
CA CYS A 60 1.44 0.76 18.03
C CYS A 60 2.14 0.52 19.38
N LYS A 61 2.00 1.46 20.32
CA LYS A 61 2.77 1.45 21.57
C LYS A 61 1.93 1.19 22.81
N ALA A 62 0.61 1.38 22.72
CA ALA A 62 -0.29 1.39 23.86
C ALA A 62 -1.59 0.64 23.51
N SER A 63 -1.44 -0.56 22.94
CA SER A 63 -2.55 -1.44 22.59
C SER A 63 -2.26 -2.89 22.98
N ASN A 64 -3.28 -3.57 23.48
CA ASN A 64 -3.29 -5.00 23.72
C ASN A 64 -4.69 -5.55 23.39
N PHE A 65 -4.76 -6.54 22.52
CA PHE A 65 -5.99 -7.21 22.11
C PHE A 65 -6.01 -8.63 22.67
N VAL A 66 -7.10 -9.02 23.32
CA VAL A 66 -7.25 -10.36 23.91
C VAL A 66 -8.34 -11.19 23.25
N ASN A 67 -9.17 -10.58 22.40
CA ASN A 67 -10.22 -11.26 21.64
C ASN A 67 -10.37 -10.62 20.25
N PRO A 68 -10.96 -11.32 19.26
CA PRO A 68 -11.10 -10.81 17.89
C PRO A 68 -12.29 -9.85 17.70
N ASN A 69 -13.20 -9.77 18.67
CA ASN A 69 -14.52 -9.16 18.49
C ASN A 69 -14.71 -7.84 19.27
N GLY A 70 -13.79 -7.49 20.17
CA GLY A 70 -13.80 -6.25 20.94
C GLY A 70 -14.70 -6.28 22.17
N LEU A 71 -15.14 -7.46 22.63
CA LEU A 71 -15.79 -7.59 23.94
C LEU A 71 -14.85 -7.10 25.04
N TYR A 72 -15.44 -6.52 26.08
CA TYR A 72 -14.70 -5.89 27.16
C TYR A 72 -13.87 -6.92 27.94
N ASP A 73 -12.62 -6.55 28.19
CA ASP A 73 -11.70 -7.17 29.14
C ASP A 73 -10.75 -6.06 29.60
N ASP A 74 -10.32 -6.07 30.87
CA ASP A 74 -9.42 -5.03 31.40
C ASP A 74 -8.06 -5.00 30.66
N ASN A 75 -7.65 -6.13 30.08
CA ASN A 75 -6.48 -6.24 29.24
C ASN A 75 -6.77 -5.96 27.76
N HIS A 76 -8.02 -5.71 27.35
CA HIS A 76 -8.35 -5.30 25.98
C HIS A 76 -8.38 -3.78 25.87
N TYR A 77 -7.27 -3.17 25.43
CA TYR A 77 -7.14 -1.71 25.36
C TYR A 77 -6.40 -1.24 24.12
N THR A 78 -6.63 0.02 23.76
CA THR A 78 -5.96 0.72 22.66
C THR A 78 -6.03 2.24 22.88
N THR A 79 -5.42 3.01 21.99
CA THR A 79 -5.47 4.48 22.00
C THR A 79 -6.01 5.02 20.67
N ALA A 80 -6.45 6.28 20.67
CA ALA A 80 -6.86 6.95 19.45
C ALA A 80 -5.75 6.99 18.39
N SER A 81 -4.50 7.20 18.83
CA SER A 81 -3.31 7.21 17.96
C SER A 81 -3.06 5.84 17.33
N ASP A 82 -3.07 4.76 18.12
CA ASP A 82 -2.83 3.41 17.62
C ASP A 82 -3.94 2.96 16.66
N LEU A 83 -5.21 3.28 16.96
CA LEU A 83 -6.33 3.02 16.05
C LEU A 83 -6.20 3.80 14.72
N ALA A 84 -5.68 5.03 14.76
CA ALA A 84 -5.41 5.79 13.54
C ALA A 84 -4.30 5.13 12.70
N ILE A 85 -3.24 4.62 13.33
CA ILE A 85 -2.17 3.85 12.67
C ILE A 85 -2.72 2.58 12.03
N ILE A 86 -3.47 1.78 12.79
CA ILE A 86 -4.09 0.54 12.31
C ILE A 86 -5.01 0.82 11.12
N THR A 87 -5.86 1.83 11.26
CA THR A 87 -6.81 2.22 10.21
C THR A 87 -6.09 2.70 8.95
N LYS A 88 -5.06 3.56 9.10
CA LYS A 88 -4.24 4.00 7.97
C LYS A 88 -3.68 2.80 7.21
N LYS A 89 -3.14 1.81 7.92
CA LYS A 89 -2.62 0.60 7.27
C LYS A 89 -3.71 -0.22 6.60
N ALA A 90 -4.86 -0.40 7.26
CA ALA A 90 -5.98 -1.16 6.73
C ALA A 90 -6.55 -0.52 5.45
N MET A 91 -6.61 0.81 5.39
CA MET A 91 -7.10 1.56 4.23
C MET A 91 -6.19 1.46 2.99
N GLU A 92 -4.95 0.97 3.12
CA GLU A 92 -4.12 0.62 1.95
C GLU A 92 -4.68 -0.59 1.19
N ASN A 93 -5.46 -1.46 1.85
CA ASN A 93 -6.07 -2.63 1.24
C ASN A 93 -7.41 -2.28 0.56
N GLU A 94 -7.50 -2.52 -0.74
CA GLU A 94 -8.69 -2.17 -1.53
C GLU A 94 -9.95 -2.94 -1.14
N VAL A 95 -9.78 -4.21 -0.74
CA VAL A 95 -10.88 -5.06 -0.27
C VAL A 95 -11.44 -4.51 1.03
N PHE A 96 -10.57 -4.11 1.97
CA PHE A 96 -10.99 -3.49 3.21
C PHE A 96 -11.76 -2.18 2.95
N ARG A 97 -11.20 -1.27 2.11
CA ARG A 97 -11.89 -0.02 1.73
C ARG A 97 -13.28 -0.26 1.18
N LYS A 98 -13.42 -1.26 0.30
CA LYS A 98 -14.72 -1.63 -0.28
C LYS A 98 -15.70 -2.11 0.79
N ILE A 99 -15.28 -2.98 1.69
CA ILE A 99 -16.15 -3.52 2.74
C ILE A 99 -16.64 -2.42 3.68
N VAL A 100 -15.73 -1.59 4.22
CA VAL A 100 -16.09 -0.61 5.26
C VAL A 100 -16.91 0.58 4.75
N SER A 101 -16.86 0.85 3.44
CA SER A 101 -17.69 1.86 2.76
C SER A 101 -19.03 1.30 2.24
N THR A 102 -19.22 -0.02 2.27
CA THR A 102 -20.47 -0.64 1.80
C THR A 102 -21.61 -0.36 2.76
N VAL A 103 -22.73 0.15 2.27
CA VAL A 103 -23.93 0.48 3.07
C VAL A 103 -24.74 -0.78 3.40
N THR A 104 -24.93 -1.66 2.41
CA THR A 104 -25.68 -2.91 2.57
C THR A 104 -24.99 -4.06 1.85
N TYR A 105 -25.08 -5.26 2.40
CA TYR A 105 -24.61 -6.49 1.77
C TYR A 105 -25.63 -7.60 2.02
N GLU A 106 -25.75 -8.57 1.12
CA GLU A 106 -26.62 -9.72 1.32
C GLU A 106 -25.79 -10.99 1.25
N ILE A 107 -25.81 -11.77 2.34
CA ILE A 107 -25.23 -13.11 2.36
C ILE A 107 -26.27 -14.05 1.73
N PRO A 108 -25.90 -14.83 0.69
CA PRO A 108 -26.82 -15.77 0.06
C PRO A 108 -27.22 -16.91 1.04
N PRO A 109 -28.28 -17.69 0.71
CA PRO A 109 -28.59 -18.91 1.44
C PRO A 109 -27.39 -19.84 1.62
N THR A 110 -27.32 -20.51 2.76
CA THR A 110 -26.24 -21.43 3.14
C THR A 110 -26.78 -22.85 3.29
N ASN A 111 -25.88 -23.81 3.60
CA ASN A 111 -26.26 -25.18 3.91
C ASN A 111 -27.08 -25.34 5.21
N LYS A 112 -27.20 -24.29 6.04
CA LYS A 112 -27.98 -24.30 7.29
C LYS A 112 -29.06 -23.21 7.33
N GLN A 113 -28.98 -22.19 6.47
CA GLN A 113 -29.93 -21.07 6.43
C GLN A 113 -30.51 -20.94 5.02
N PRO A 114 -31.79 -21.31 4.78
CA PRO A 114 -32.38 -21.31 3.45
C PRO A 114 -32.73 -19.92 2.91
N LYS A 115 -32.74 -18.90 3.78
CA LYS A 115 -33.03 -17.50 3.41
C LYS A 115 -31.76 -16.68 3.38
N PRO A 116 -31.64 -15.69 2.47
CA PRO A 116 -30.54 -14.74 2.50
C PRO A 116 -30.57 -13.88 3.78
N ARG A 117 -29.41 -13.40 4.21
CA ARG A 117 -29.28 -12.46 5.34
C ARG A 117 -28.84 -11.09 4.82
N LYS A 118 -29.68 -10.09 5.03
CA LYS A 118 -29.35 -8.68 4.74
C LYS A 118 -28.57 -8.08 5.90
N LEU A 119 -27.44 -7.48 5.56
CA LEU A 119 -26.55 -6.77 6.46
C LEU A 119 -26.64 -5.27 6.17
N TYR A 120 -26.64 -4.46 7.22
CA TYR A 120 -26.66 -3.01 7.17
C TYR A 120 -25.48 -2.45 7.95
N ASN A 121 -24.73 -1.55 7.32
CA ASN A 121 -23.61 -0.91 7.99
C ASN A 121 -24.10 -0.01 9.13
N ARG A 122 -23.63 -0.29 10.35
CA ARG A 122 -24.02 0.47 11.56
C ARG A 122 -23.35 1.86 11.64
N ASN A 123 -22.37 2.16 10.79
CA ASN A 123 -21.79 3.50 10.72
C ASN A 123 -22.78 4.50 10.11
N LYS A 124 -23.42 5.30 10.97
CA LYS A 124 -24.44 6.28 10.58
C LYS A 124 -23.94 7.33 9.59
N LEU A 125 -22.63 7.62 9.55
CA LEU A 125 -22.07 8.62 8.63
C LEU A 125 -22.21 8.21 7.15
N LEU A 126 -22.40 6.93 6.83
CA LEU A 126 -22.49 6.44 5.46
C LEU A 126 -23.85 6.76 4.80
N SER A 127 -24.95 6.55 5.53
CA SER A 127 -26.28 6.49 4.91
C SER A 127 -27.44 6.98 5.75
N TYR A 128 -27.27 7.21 7.06
CA TYR A 128 -28.40 7.53 7.92
C TYR A 128 -28.78 9.01 7.76
N PRO A 129 -30.07 9.33 7.51
CA PRO A 129 -30.54 10.72 7.45
C PRO A 129 -30.15 11.52 8.70
N GLY A 130 -29.70 12.76 8.52
CA GLY A 130 -29.17 13.62 9.58
C GLY A 130 -27.73 13.29 10.03
N TYR A 131 -27.23 12.09 9.75
CA TYR A 131 -25.86 11.68 10.11
C TYR A 131 -24.92 11.59 8.93
N LYS A 132 -25.42 11.42 7.69
CA LYS A 132 -24.58 11.32 6.49
C LYS A 132 -23.51 12.42 6.45
N TYR A 133 -22.30 12.06 6.03
CA TYR A 133 -21.18 12.98 5.86
C TYR A 133 -20.59 12.84 4.45
N ASP A 134 -20.39 13.96 3.76
CA ASP A 134 -19.90 13.95 2.38
C ASP A 134 -18.41 13.58 2.31
N GLY A 135 -18.09 12.66 1.40
CA GLY A 135 -16.75 12.11 1.24
C GLY A 135 -16.37 11.03 2.26
N ILE A 136 -17.30 10.58 3.11
CA ILE A 136 -17.06 9.47 4.04
C ILE A 136 -16.67 8.18 3.29
N THR A 137 -15.70 7.45 3.81
CA THR A 137 -15.18 6.19 3.25
C THR A 137 -15.12 5.05 4.27
N GLY A 138 -15.61 5.25 5.49
CA GLY A 138 -15.61 4.24 6.56
C GLY A 138 -15.60 4.87 7.97
N VAL A 139 -15.19 4.16 9.03
CA VAL A 139 -14.65 2.79 9.04
C VAL A 139 -15.45 1.91 10.00
N LYS A 140 -15.49 2.22 11.30
CA LYS A 140 -16.16 1.36 12.28
C LYS A 140 -16.60 2.11 13.53
N ASN A 141 -17.85 1.92 13.91
CA ASN A 141 -18.39 2.31 15.22
C ASN A 141 -18.28 1.16 16.23
N GLY A 142 -18.22 1.48 17.52
CA GLY A 142 -18.20 0.52 18.62
C GLY A 142 -18.93 1.03 19.86
N TYR A 143 -19.40 0.10 20.68
CA TYR A 143 -20.03 0.39 21.96
C TYR A 143 -19.88 -0.79 22.92
N THR A 144 -19.44 -0.51 24.14
CA THR A 144 -19.71 -1.35 25.32
C THR A 144 -20.13 -0.45 26.48
N GLU A 145 -20.71 -1.02 27.54
CA GLU A 145 -21.10 -0.23 28.71
C GLU A 145 -19.92 0.52 29.35
N LYS A 146 -18.73 -0.10 29.32
CA LYS A 146 -17.47 0.41 29.87
C LYS A 146 -16.77 1.40 28.94
N SER A 147 -16.73 1.11 27.63
CA SER A 147 -16.02 1.95 26.65
C SER A 147 -16.87 3.08 26.06
N LYS A 148 -18.18 3.08 26.32
CA LYS A 148 -19.17 4.02 25.72
C LYS A 148 -19.06 4.03 24.20
N ASN A 149 -19.54 5.07 23.54
CA ASN A 149 -19.55 5.13 22.08
C ASN A 149 -18.17 5.51 21.56
N SER A 150 -17.71 4.79 20.53
CA SER A 150 -16.46 5.07 19.84
C SER A 150 -16.68 5.01 18.33
N LEU A 151 -15.93 5.82 17.58
CA LEU A 151 -15.97 5.84 16.12
C LEU A 151 -14.59 6.12 15.56
N VAL A 152 -14.16 5.21 14.68
CA VAL A 152 -13.11 5.51 13.71
C VAL A 152 -13.79 5.80 12.38
N ALA A 153 -13.68 7.04 11.93
CA ALA A 153 -14.21 7.47 10.63
C ALA A 153 -13.06 7.84 9.70
N SER A 154 -13.24 7.56 8.41
CA SER A 154 -12.34 8.04 7.36
C SER A 154 -13.14 8.76 6.29
N ALA A 155 -12.57 9.82 5.74
CA ALA A 155 -13.17 10.58 4.65
C ALA A 155 -12.10 11.06 3.67
N SER A 156 -12.52 11.30 2.44
CA SER A 156 -11.66 11.69 1.31
C SER A 156 -12.24 12.90 0.60
N ARG A 157 -11.40 13.92 0.36
CA ARG A 157 -11.72 15.08 -0.49
C ARG A 157 -10.49 15.38 -1.37
N GLY A 158 -10.62 15.16 -2.68
CA GLY A 158 -9.48 15.28 -3.61
C GLY A 158 -8.33 14.33 -3.25
N SER A 159 -7.11 14.84 -3.14
CA SER A 159 -5.91 14.10 -2.73
C SER A 159 -5.79 13.90 -1.21
N MET A 160 -6.67 14.52 -0.42
CA MET A 160 -6.60 14.50 1.03
C MET A 160 -7.51 13.43 1.62
N ASN A 161 -6.92 12.52 2.40
CA ASN A 161 -7.62 11.49 3.14
C ASN A 161 -7.40 11.75 4.63
N LEU A 162 -8.48 11.80 5.40
CA LEU A 162 -8.44 12.00 6.84
C LEU A 162 -9.02 10.80 7.57
N ILE A 163 -8.52 10.59 8.79
CA ILE A 163 -9.03 9.63 9.75
C ILE A 163 -9.28 10.40 11.04
N SER A 164 -10.50 10.29 11.58
CA SER A 164 -10.86 10.80 12.90
C SER A 164 -11.13 9.63 13.83
N VAL A 165 -10.59 9.68 15.05
CA VAL A 165 -10.83 8.66 16.08
C VAL A 165 -11.40 9.34 17.31
N ILE A 166 -12.64 9.01 17.64
CA ILE A 166 -13.34 9.48 18.84
C ILE A 166 -13.58 8.27 19.74
N LEU A 167 -13.14 8.35 21.00
CA LEU A 167 -13.27 7.29 21.99
C LEU A 167 -14.08 7.79 23.19
N LYS A 168 -14.84 6.88 23.79
CA LYS A 168 -15.58 7.11 25.05
C LYS A 168 -16.48 8.35 25.01
N ALA A 169 -17.17 8.54 23.91
CA ALA A 169 -18.14 9.61 23.73
C ALA A 169 -19.50 9.26 24.34
N GLU A 170 -20.18 10.28 24.85
CA GLU A 170 -21.53 10.15 25.40
C GLU A 170 -22.57 10.06 24.27
N HIS A 171 -23.36 8.98 24.28
CA HIS A 171 -24.44 8.75 23.30
C HIS A 171 -24.01 8.99 21.84
N SER A 172 -24.81 9.74 21.08
CA SER A 172 -24.60 10.00 19.64
C SER A 172 -23.61 11.14 19.35
N SER A 173 -23.02 11.79 20.36
CA SER A 173 -22.03 12.87 20.17
C SER A 173 -20.84 12.44 19.32
N VAL A 174 -20.48 11.16 19.38
CA VAL A 174 -19.40 10.54 18.59
C VAL A 174 -19.47 10.91 17.10
N TYR A 175 -20.67 10.99 16.52
CA TYR A 175 -20.86 11.33 15.12
C TYR A 175 -20.68 12.83 14.86
N LYS A 176 -21.19 13.69 15.76
CA LYS A 176 -21.01 15.15 15.68
C LYS A 176 -19.54 15.51 15.80
N ASP A 177 -18.84 14.90 16.74
CA ASP A 177 -17.43 15.19 17.02
C ASP A 177 -16.53 14.69 15.89
N SER A 178 -16.80 13.50 15.33
CA SER A 178 -16.09 13.05 14.12
C SER A 178 -16.29 14.00 12.95
N LYS A 179 -17.51 14.48 12.69
CA LYS A 179 -17.77 15.47 11.63
C LYS A 179 -16.99 16.75 11.85
N ALA A 180 -17.06 17.30 13.07
CA ALA A 180 -16.35 18.53 13.42
C ALA A 180 -14.83 18.41 13.24
N LEU A 181 -14.25 17.27 13.63
CA LEU A 181 -12.81 17.03 13.48
C LEU A 181 -12.40 16.85 12.02
N LEU A 182 -13.19 16.12 11.22
CA LEU A 182 -12.96 15.97 9.79
C LEU A 182 -13.09 17.32 9.06
N ASP A 183 -14.13 18.09 9.35
CA ASP A 183 -14.33 19.42 8.77
C ASP A 183 -13.21 20.37 9.16
N TYR A 184 -12.77 20.37 10.43
CA TYR A 184 -11.60 21.14 10.84
C TYR A 184 -10.37 20.77 10.01
N GLY A 185 -10.10 19.47 9.83
CA GLY A 185 -8.99 18.99 9.01
C GLY A 185 -9.08 19.46 7.56
N PHE A 186 -10.22 19.26 6.90
CA PHE A 186 -10.41 19.66 5.50
C PHE A 186 -10.47 21.16 5.28
N ASN A 187 -10.96 21.94 6.26
CA ASN A 187 -11.08 23.39 6.13
C ASN A 187 -9.73 24.07 6.33
N ASN A 188 -8.89 23.58 7.23
CA ASN A 188 -7.65 24.26 7.64
C ASN A 188 -6.38 23.67 7.02
N PHE A 189 -6.42 22.44 6.52
CA PHE A 189 -5.23 21.77 5.98
C PHE A 189 -5.41 21.35 4.53
N GLN A 190 -4.28 21.16 3.86
CA GLN A 190 -4.20 20.60 2.51
C GLN A 190 -3.10 19.54 2.42
N CYS A 191 -3.23 18.66 1.43
CA CYS A 191 -2.28 17.58 1.15
C CYS A 191 -1.60 17.85 -0.18
N GLU A 192 -0.31 18.17 -0.14
CA GLU A 192 0.51 18.53 -1.32
C GLU A 192 1.42 17.37 -1.71
N LYS A 193 1.43 17.00 -2.99
CA LYS A 193 2.41 16.07 -3.55
C LYS A 193 3.73 16.82 -3.75
N VAL A 194 4.73 16.52 -2.93
CA VAL A 194 6.05 17.16 -2.94
C VAL A 194 7.04 16.44 -3.83
N LEU A 195 6.89 15.12 -3.96
CA LEU A 195 7.63 14.28 -4.89
C LEU A 195 6.67 13.38 -5.65
N SER A 196 6.93 13.21 -6.94
CA SER A 196 6.25 12.25 -7.80
C SER A 196 7.24 11.23 -8.33
N MET A 197 6.91 9.95 -8.25
CA MET A 197 7.71 8.86 -8.84
C MET A 197 7.83 8.96 -10.36
N ASP A 198 6.96 9.73 -11.00
CA ASP A 198 6.94 9.94 -12.46
C ASP A 198 7.71 11.19 -12.89
N THR A 199 8.25 11.97 -11.95
CA THR A 199 9.00 13.20 -12.22
C THR A 199 10.44 13.08 -11.72
N ALA A 200 11.40 13.28 -12.62
CA ALA A 200 12.81 13.27 -12.24
C ALA A 200 13.10 14.41 -11.25
N ILE A 201 13.70 14.10 -10.10
CA ILE A 201 14.05 15.09 -9.07
C ILE A 201 15.36 15.82 -9.41
N CYS A 202 16.23 15.14 -10.15
CA CYS A 202 17.51 15.65 -10.60
C CYS A 202 18.05 14.78 -11.73
N ASN A 203 19.23 15.17 -12.20
CA ASN A 203 19.94 14.60 -13.32
C ASN A 203 21.35 14.25 -12.84
N LEU A 204 21.71 12.97 -12.84
CA LEU A 204 23.05 12.51 -12.50
C LEU A 204 23.90 12.46 -13.78
N ASN A 205 24.99 13.22 -13.79
CA ASN A 205 25.94 13.22 -14.89
C ASN A 205 26.99 12.13 -14.67
N VAL A 206 27.04 11.16 -15.59
CA VAL A 206 28.10 10.14 -15.64
C VAL A 206 28.77 10.26 -17.00
N GLY A 207 29.96 10.89 -17.02
CA GLY A 207 30.62 11.35 -18.24
C GLY A 207 29.72 12.31 -19.03
N ASN A 208 29.42 11.98 -20.29
CA ASN A 208 28.54 12.78 -21.17
C ASN A 208 27.08 12.30 -21.15
N ILE A 209 26.72 11.38 -20.28
CA ILE A 209 25.34 10.88 -20.16
C ILE A 209 24.67 11.61 -19.00
N ASN A 210 23.53 12.21 -19.29
CA ASN A 210 22.66 12.79 -18.29
C ASN A 210 21.56 11.77 -17.95
N ILE A 211 21.54 11.31 -16.71
CA ILE A 211 20.66 10.24 -16.24
C ILE A 211 19.58 10.85 -15.33
N PRO A 212 18.30 10.88 -15.75
CA PRO A 212 17.23 11.37 -14.90
C PRO A 212 16.96 10.40 -13.74
N ILE A 213 16.90 10.96 -12.53
CA ILE A 213 16.77 10.24 -11.28
C ILE A 213 15.41 10.51 -10.66
N TYR A 214 14.73 9.45 -10.23
CA TYR A 214 13.36 9.48 -9.75
C TYR A 214 13.28 9.02 -8.30
N PRO A 215 12.33 9.54 -7.50
CA PRO A 215 12.03 8.96 -6.21
C PRO A 215 11.32 7.63 -6.36
N THR A 216 11.59 6.69 -5.44
CA THR A 216 10.97 5.35 -5.44
C THR A 216 9.48 5.34 -5.09
N LYS A 217 8.95 6.44 -4.57
CA LYS A 217 7.54 6.61 -4.22
C LYS A 217 7.13 8.06 -4.32
N ASP A 218 5.84 8.29 -4.56
CA ASP A 218 5.23 9.59 -4.31
C ASP A 218 5.39 9.97 -2.83
N PHE A 219 5.59 11.26 -2.57
CA PHE A 219 5.62 11.79 -1.21
C PHE A 219 4.70 12.99 -1.07
N TYR A 220 3.90 12.95 -0.01
CA TYR A 220 2.92 13.97 0.30
C TYR A 220 3.19 14.58 1.67
N ILE A 221 2.87 15.86 1.80
CA ILE A 221 2.89 16.55 3.10
C ILE A 221 1.51 17.13 3.39
N THR A 222 1.18 17.19 4.68
CA THR A 222 0.03 17.95 5.15
C THR A 222 0.51 19.29 5.68
N SER A 223 -0.07 20.38 5.18
CA SER A 223 0.23 21.75 5.59
C SER A 223 -1.03 22.52 5.90
N SER A 224 -0.90 23.56 6.74
CA SER A 224 -1.97 24.54 6.94
C SER A 224 -2.18 25.30 5.63
N LYS A 225 -3.43 25.52 5.21
CA LYS A 225 -3.73 26.28 3.98
C LYS A 225 -3.23 27.73 4.03
N ASN A 226 -3.07 28.28 5.24
CA ASN A 226 -2.60 29.65 5.43
C ASN A 226 -1.08 29.75 5.49
N ASP A 227 -0.36 28.63 5.53
CA ASP A 227 1.09 28.59 5.57
C ASP A 227 1.65 27.94 4.32
N LYS A 228 2.68 28.56 3.73
CA LYS A 228 3.48 27.85 2.73
C LYS A 228 4.21 26.70 3.41
N SER A 229 4.05 25.50 2.86
CA SER A 229 4.88 24.35 3.19
C SER A 229 6.35 24.70 2.97
N VAL A 230 7.16 24.70 4.04
CA VAL A 230 8.61 24.74 3.89
C VAL A 230 9.13 23.32 3.95
N VAL A 231 9.70 22.89 2.83
CA VAL A 231 10.33 21.58 2.68
C VAL A 231 11.78 21.78 2.29
N TYR A 232 12.67 21.26 3.13
CA TYR A 232 14.09 21.17 2.79
C TYR A 232 14.34 19.80 2.15
N LYS A 233 14.95 19.80 0.96
CA LYS A 233 15.33 18.60 0.23
C LYS A 233 16.86 18.53 0.15
N LYS A 234 17.46 17.51 0.76
CA LYS A 234 18.89 17.22 0.62
C LYS A 234 19.07 15.95 -0.19
N LEU A 235 19.74 16.06 -1.34
CA LEU A 235 20.11 14.93 -2.16
C LEU A 235 21.44 14.37 -1.67
N VAL A 236 21.51 13.06 -1.48
CA VAL A 236 22.73 12.35 -1.11
C VAL A 236 22.89 11.19 -2.07
N PHE A 237 24.01 11.14 -2.77
CA PHE A 237 24.34 10.04 -3.68
C PHE A 237 25.36 9.11 -3.03
N GLU A 238 25.33 7.84 -3.41
CA GLU A 238 26.40 6.91 -3.05
C GLU A 238 27.67 7.26 -3.84
N ASP A 239 28.83 7.14 -3.19
CA ASP A 239 30.13 7.35 -3.83
C ASP A 239 30.43 6.24 -4.86
N ASP A 240 31.20 6.55 -5.91
CA ASP A 240 31.73 5.56 -6.87
C ASP A 240 30.69 4.69 -7.62
N ILE A 241 29.66 5.33 -8.19
CA ILE A 241 28.69 4.63 -9.07
C ILE A 241 29.35 4.23 -10.41
N LYS A 242 29.97 3.04 -10.45
CA LYS A 242 30.65 2.48 -11.62
C LYS A 242 29.71 1.86 -12.66
N LYS A 243 28.48 1.52 -12.26
CA LYS A 243 27.44 0.91 -13.11
C LYS A 243 26.07 1.41 -12.65
N ILE A 244 25.20 1.73 -13.60
CA ILE A 244 23.83 2.19 -13.32
C ILE A 244 22.85 1.23 -13.97
N ASN A 245 22.23 0.39 -13.15
CA ASN A 245 21.14 -0.48 -13.57
C ASN A 245 19.80 0.21 -13.29
N LYS A 246 18.76 -0.19 -14.03
CA LYS A 246 17.38 0.19 -13.71
C LYS A 246 17.08 -0.22 -12.26
N ASP A 247 16.35 0.62 -11.53
CA ASP A 247 15.90 0.39 -10.16
C ASP A 247 17.04 0.27 -9.12
N MET A 248 18.29 0.51 -9.52
CA MET A 248 19.41 0.60 -8.58
C MET A 248 19.23 1.79 -7.65
N ASN A 249 19.33 1.55 -6.34
CA ASN A 249 19.44 2.64 -5.39
C ASN A 249 20.77 3.36 -5.63
N ILE A 250 20.70 4.65 -5.93
CA ILE A 250 21.89 5.48 -6.19
C ILE A 250 22.08 6.57 -5.14
N GLY A 251 21.21 6.59 -4.12
CA GLY A 251 21.15 7.67 -3.15
C GLY A 251 19.75 7.87 -2.59
N TYR A 252 19.57 8.97 -1.89
CA TYR A 252 18.28 9.33 -1.31
C TYR A 252 18.05 10.84 -1.34
N VAL A 253 16.76 11.20 -1.28
CA VAL A 253 16.33 12.54 -0.90
C VAL A 253 15.89 12.50 0.56
N GLU A 254 16.55 13.30 1.38
CA GLU A 254 16.11 13.61 2.73
C GLU A 254 15.16 14.80 2.67
N ILE A 255 13.96 14.61 3.19
CA ILE A 255 12.90 15.60 3.25
C ILE A 255 12.71 16.01 4.71
N THR A 256 12.89 17.28 5.02
CA THR A 256 12.58 17.84 6.34
C THR A 256 11.45 18.84 6.24
N THR A 257 10.41 18.63 7.04
CA THR A 257 9.27 19.53 7.18
C THR A 257 9.55 20.58 8.26
N LYS A 258 8.88 21.74 8.19
CA LYS A 258 9.00 22.81 9.18
C LYS A 258 8.72 22.39 10.64
N TYR A 259 7.99 21.30 10.85
CA TYR A 259 7.65 20.75 12.17
C TYR A 259 8.59 19.63 12.63
N GLY A 260 9.75 19.47 11.99
CA GLY A 260 10.77 18.49 12.38
C GLY A 260 10.53 17.07 11.87
N GLY A 261 9.45 16.82 11.13
CA GLY A 261 9.25 15.54 10.45
C GLY A 261 10.32 15.33 9.37
N LYS A 262 11.01 14.19 9.41
CA LYS A 262 12.08 13.80 8.49
C LYS A 262 11.71 12.50 7.80
N GLU A 263 11.79 12.47 6.46
CA GLU A 263 11.61 11.26 5.65
C GLU A 263 12.83 11.08 4.73
N ILE A 264 13.24 9.83 4.53
CA ILE A 264 14.29 9.45 3.58
C ILE A 264 13.66 8.62 2.48
N ILE A 265 13.82 9.07 1.23
CA ILE A 265 13.24 8.41 0.06
C ILE A 265 14.37 8.00 -0.88
N PRO A 266 14.56 6.68 -1.12
CA PRO A 266 15.54 6.20 -2.07
C PRO A 266 15.29 6.73 -3.48
N LEU A 267 16.37 6.93 -4.21
CA LEU A 267 16.40 7.45 -5.57
C LEU A 267 16.89 6.37 -6.55
N THR A 268 16.21 6.24 -7.68
CA THR A 268 16.54 5.24 -8.69
C THR A 268 16.45 5.80 -10.12
N PRO A 269 17.23 5.25 -11.06
CA PRO A 269 17.01 5.46 -12.49
C PRO A 269 15.89 4.52 -12.98
N GLN A 270 15.04 4.99 -13.89
CA GLN A 270 13.95 4.18 -14.46
C GLN A 270 14.38 3.30 -15.66
N LYS A 271 15.63 3.44 -16.12
CA LYS A 271 16.18 2.71 -17.27
C LYS A 271 17.59 2.21 -16.95
N GLU A 272 18.01 1.18 -17.67
CA GLU A 272 19.40 0.71 -17.61
C GLU A 272 20.31 1.62 -18.43
N TYR A 273 21.48 1.93 -17.87
CA TYR A 273 22.53 2.68 -18.55
C TYR A 273 23.80 1.81 -18.53
N SER A 274 24.05 1.10 -19.64
CA SER A 274 25.15 0.13 -19.69
C SER A 274 26.51 0.85 -19.67
N SER A 275 27.33 0.46 -18.71
CA SER A 275 28.74 0.88 -18.66
C SER A 275 29.56 0.29 -19.81
N VAL A 276 29.09 -0.72 -20.55
CA VAL A 276 29.84 -1.31 -21.67
C VAL A 276 29.94 -0.35 -22.85
N LEU A 277 28.86 0.36 -23.21
CA LEU A 277 28.93 1.43 -24.20
C LEU A 277 29.72 2.63 -23.69
N TYR A 278 29.71 2.88 -22.37
CA TYR A 278 30.52 3.92 -21.73
C TYR A 278 32.02 3.58 -21.79
N THR A 279 32.44 2.40 -21.31
CA THR A 279 33.82 1.91 -21.39
C THR A 279 34.29 1.81 -22.84
N LEU A 280 33.45 1.36 -23.79
CA LEU A 280 33.80 1.30 -25.22
C LEU A 280 33.87 2.68 -25.89
N LYS A 281 33.09 3.67 -25.45
CA LYS A 281 33.12 5.05 -25.98
C LYS A 281 34.25 5.89 -25.39
N TYR A 282 34.69 5.58 -24.16
CA TYR A 282 35.75 6.29 -23.43
C TYR A 282 37.10 5.57 -23.41
N MET A 283 37.17 4.29 -23.76
CA MET A 283 38.38 3.72 -24.36
C MET A 283 38.53 4.34 -25.74
N GLY A 284 39.10 5.55 -25.78
CA GLY A 284 39.12 6.40 -26.97
C GLY A 284 39.56 5.67 -28.25
N HIS A 285 39.13 6.21 -29.39
CA HIS A 285 39.53 5.80 -30.74
C HIS A 285 41.05 5.57 -30.93
N SER A 286 41.89 6.10 -30.02
CA SER A 286 43.34 5.94 -29.93
C SER A 286 43.80 4.59 -29.35
N THR A 287 43.11 4.06 -28.35
CA THR A 287 43.54 2.85 -27.60
C THR A 287 43.20 1.56 -28.33
N TYR A 288 42.07 1.53 -29.06
CA TYR A 288 41.66 0.39 -29.90
C TYR A 288 42.70 0.04 -30.98
N LYS A 289 43.37 1.04 -31.57
CA LYS A 289 44.42 0.80 -32.56
C LYS A 289 45.74 0.30 -31.94
N LYS A 290 46.06 0.72 -30.70
CA LYS A 290 47.36 0.46 -30.04
C LYS A 290 47.42 -0.84 -29.22
N VAL A 291 46.30 -1.33 -28.69
CA VAL A 291 46.30 -2.46 -27.74
C VAL A 291 46.14 -3.83 -28.42
N LEU A 292 45.51 -3.89 -29.58
CA LEU A 292 45.29 -5.14 -30.30
C LEU A 292 46.35 -5.31 -31.39
N SER A 293 47.19 -6.35 -31.24
CA SER A 293 48.11 -6.76 -32.30
C SER A 293 47.32 -7.05 -33.59
N PRO A 294 47.93 -6.91 -34.78
CA PRO A 294 47.27 -7.23 -36.05
C PRO A 294 46.61 -8.61 -36.07
N ALA A 295 47.21 -9.58 -35.37
CA ALA A 295 46.68 -10.93 -35.21
C ALA A 295 45.33 -10.98 -34.50
N VAL A 296 45.14 -10.21 -33.42
CA VAL A 296 43.87 -10.23 -32.68
C VAL A 296 42.77 -9.51 -33.46
N LYS A 297 43.10 -8.47 -34.23
CA LYS A 297 42.15 -7.81 -35.14
C LYS A 297 41.67 -8.78 -36.22
N ALA A 298 42.57 -9.57 -36.80
CA ALA A 298 42.22 -10.61 -37.75
C ALA A 298 41.33 -11.69 -37.12
N LEU A 299 41.64 -12.15 -35.91
CA LEU A 299 40.83 -13.14 -35.18
C LEU A 299 39.41 -12.65 -34.90
N ILE A 300 39.24 -11.38 -34.52
CA ILE A 300 37.92 -10.79 -34.28
C ILE A 300 37.12 -10.72 -35.60
N ILE A 301 37.73 -10.30 -36.70
CA ILE A 301 37.07 -10.26 -38.02
C ILE A 301 36.66 -11.66 -38.47
N ILE A 302 37.52 -12.65 -38.24
CA ILE A 302 37.23 -14.06 -38.56
C ILE A 302 36.07 -14.55 -37.69
N ALA A 303 36.09 -14.31 -36.38
CA ALA A 303 35.02 -14.72 -35.47
C ALA A 303 33.67 -14.10 -35.82
N VAL A 304 33.65 -12.80 -36.17
CA VAL A 304 32.42 -12.11 -36.61
C VAL A 304 31.93 -12.67 -37.94
N SER A 305 32.84 -12.92 -38.89
CA SER A 305 32.49 -13.52 -40.18
C SER A 305 31.91 -14.93 -40.03
N PHE A 306 32.46 -15.74 -39.13
CA PHE A 306 31.93 -17.06 -38.79
C PHE A 306 30.55 -16.98 -38.13
N LEU A 307 30.34 -16.01 -37.24
CA LEU A 307 29.05 -15.80 -36.59
C LEU A 307 27.97 -15.40 -37.61
N VAL A 308 28.29 -14.48 -38.52
CA VAL A 308 27.39 -14.05 -39.60
C VAL A 308 27.08 -15.22 -40.53
N LEU A 309 28.10 -16.01 -40.90
CA LEU A 309 27.90 -17.21 -41.72
C LEU A 309 27.02 -18.24 -41.02
N ALA A 310 27.23 -18.50 -39.73
CA ALA A 310 26.43 -19.43 -38.94
C ALA A 310 24.96 -18.99 -38.84
N ILE A 311 24.71 -17.71 -38.58
CA ILE A 311 23.36 -17.13 -38.56
C ILE A 311 22.70 -17.26 -39.94
N THR A 312 23.44 -16.95 -41.01
CA THR A 312 22.93 -17.05 -42.39
C THR A 312 22.56 -18.49 -42.74
N LEU A 313 23.39 -19.47 -42.37
CA LEU A 313 23.11 -20.90 -42.58
C LEU A 313 21.92 -21.39 -41.75
N LEU A 314 21.76 -20.91 -40.51
CA LEU A 314 20.59 -21.21 -39.68
C LEU A 314 19.30 -20.66 -40.30
N ILE A 315 19.33 -19.43 -40.82
CA ILE A 315 18.21 -18.83 -41.54
C ILE A 315 17.88 -19.64 -42.80
N LEU A 316 18.87 -19.99 -43.62
CA LEU A 316 18.67 -20.79 -44.84
C LEU A 316 18.12 -22.19 -44.53
N SER A 317 18.63 -22.84 -43.49
CA SER A 317 18.14 -24.15 -43.01
C SER A 317 16.69 -24.07 -42.55
N TYR A 318 16.33 -23.02 -41.81
CA TYR A 318 14.96 -22.74 -41.39
C TYR A 318 14.03 -22.57 -42.60
N TYR A 319 14.41 -21.74 -43.59
CA TYR A 319 13.62 -21.55 -44.81
C TYR A 319 13.45 -22.84 -45.63
N LYS A 320 14.49 -23.67 -45.76
CA LYS A 320 14.43 -24.95 -46.46
C LYS A 320 13.48 -25.94 -45.77
N LYS A 321 13.46 -25.96 -44.44
CA LYS A 321 12.55 -26.79 -43.63
C LYS A 321 11.10 -26.32 -43.74
N CYS A 322 10.86 -25.01 -43.76
CA CYS A 322 9.53 -24.43 -44.00
C CYS A 322 9.01 -24.70 -45.43
N ARG A 323 9.87 -24.65 -46.45
CA ARG A 323 9.49 -24.97 -47.84
C ARG A 323 9.09 -26.43 -48.03
N LYS A 324 9.82 -27.39 -47.44
CA LYS A 324 9.45 -28.82 -47.48
C LYS A 324 8.12 -29.12 -46.78
N ARG A 325 7.78 -28.40 -45.71
CA ARG A 325 6.49 -28.53 -45.00
C ARG A 325 5.30 -27.93 -45.76
N LYS A 326 5.53 -27.07 -46.76
CA LYS A 326 4.47 -26.51 -47.63
C LYS A 326 4.23 -27.33 -48.91
N GLN A 327 5.06 -28.33 -49.17
CA GLN A 327 4.97 -29.22 -50.35
C GLN A 327 4.60 -30.67 -49.98
N ALA A 328 4.29 -30.91 -48.71
CA ALA A 328 3.76 -32.16 -48.18
C ALA A 328 2.35 -31.92 -47.64
#